data_AF-A0A366M0Q0-F1
#
_entry.id   AF-A0A366M0Q0-F1
#
_cell.length_a   1.000
_cell.length_b   1.000
_cell.length_c   1.000
_cell.angle_alpha   90.00
_cell.angle_beta   90.00
_cell.angle_gamma   90.00
#
_symmetry.space_group_name_H-M   'P 1'
#
loop_
_entity.id
_entity.type
_entity.pdbx_description
1 polymer ?
#
loop_
_entity_poly.entity_id
_entity_poly.type
_entity_poly.pdbx_seq_one_letter_code
_entity_poly.pdbx_strand_id
1 'polypeptide(L)'
;MKVIIVGGGIGRLATAVAFHQRGCQVEVLERAAEFTEVGAGLTIQPNGLRALDALGLGERLRAAAVLAVPWLGMVGALLFPGSAAYGPEFAGRTVFVLGLHGQVFMAVVLLLALLAATAATLRRPVDSARRWI
;
A
#
# COMPACT_ATOMS: atom_id res chain seq x y z
N MET A 1 30.77 -16.18 -7.65
CA MET A 1 29.69 -16.37 -8.63
C MET A 1 29.38 -15.04 -9.30
N LYS A 2 29.22 -15.00 -10.63
CA LYS A 2 28.82 -13.80 -11.40
C LYS A 2 27.32 -13.86 -11.71
N VAL A 3 26.60 -12.76 -11.52
CA VAL A 3 25.15 -12.63 -11.75
C VAL A 3 24.91 -11.42 -12.65
N ILE A 4 24.20 -11.62 -13.76
CA ILE A 4 23.78 -10.55 -14.65
C ILE A 4 22.28 -10.32 -14.46
N ILE A 5 21.88 -9.07 -14.26
CA ILE A 5 20.50 -8.65 -14.07
C ILE A 5 20.12 -7.69 -15.20
N VAL A 6 19.10 -8.04 -15.97
CA VAL A 6 18.66 -7.22 -17.11
C VAL A 6 17.53 -6.28 -16.69
N GLY A 7 17.89 -5.01 -16.56
CA GLY A 7 17.06 -3.83 -16.33
C GLY A 7 17.07 -3.31 -14.88
N GLY A 8 16.79 -2.02 -14.73
CA GLY A 8 16.90 -1.21 -13.53
C GLY A 8 15.56 -0.88 -12.85
N GLY A 9 14.55 -1.73 -13.00
CA GLY A 9 13.33 -1.61 -12.23
C GLY A 9 13.55 -1.88 -10.74
N ILE A 10 12.70 -1.31 -9.86
CA ILE A 10 12.84 -1.39 -8.39
C ILE A 10 13.06 -2.82 -7.86
N GLY A 11 12.33 -3.81 -8.36
CA GLY A 11 12.48 -5.21 -7.93
C GLY A 11 13.79 -5.85 -8.39
N ARG A 12 14.31 -5.45 -9.55
CA ARG A 12 15.58 -5.95 -10.08
C ARG A 12 16.77 -5.33 -9.37
N LEU A 13 16.70 -4.02 -9.05
CA LEU A 13 17.69 -3.36 -8.22
C LEU A 13 17.70 -3.93 -6.79
N ALA A 14 16.53 -4.21 -6.21
CA ALA A 14 16.44 -4.92 -4.93
C ALA A 14 17.10 -6.31 -4.99
N THR A 15 16.85 -7.06 -6.07
CA THR A 15 17.52 -8.35 -6.33
C THR A 15 19.03 -8.21 -6.46
N ALA A 16 19.51 -7.17 -7.16
CA ALA A 16 20.93 -6.88 -7.32
C ALA A 16 21.62 -6.66 -5.98
N VAL A 17 21.01 -5.85 -5.11
CA VAL A 17 21.50 -5.61 -3.74
C VAL A 17 21.53 -6.91 -2.94
N ALA A 18 20.47 -7.73 -3.02
CA ALA A 18 20.38 -8.99 -2.29
C ALA A 18 21.45 -10.02 -2.71
N PHE A 19 21.82 -10.07 -3.99
CA PHE A 19 22.92 -10.90 -4.47
C PHE A 19 24.29 -10.32 -4.10
N HIS A 20 24.43 -9.00 -4.21
CA HIS A 20 25.67 -8.31 -3.83
C HIS A 20 26.02 -8.52 -2.35
N GLN A 21 25.03 -8.42 -1.45
CA GLN A 21 25.19 -8.71 -0.02
C GLN A 21 25.60 -10.16 0.28
N ARG A 22 25.34 -11.10 -0.65
CA ARG A 22 25.78 -12.50 -0.58
C ARG A 22 27.17 -12.72 -1.19
N GLY A 23 27.91 -11.66 -1.51
CA GLY A 23 29.26 -11.73 -2.08
C GLY A 23 29.28 -12.09 -3.57
N CYS A 24 28.16 -11.96 -4.28
CA CYS A 24 28.13 -12.18 -5.73
C CYS A 24 28.69 -10.96 -6.48
N GLN A 25 29.38 -11.21 -7.59
CA GLN A 25 29.70 -10.15 -8.56
C GLN A 25 28.45 -9.90 -9.39
N VAL A 26 27.82 -8.74 -9.18
CA VAL A 26 26.54 -8.39 -9.82
C VAL A 26 26.77 -7.31 -10.87
N GLU A 27 26.21 -7.53 -12.05
CA GLU A 27 26.21 -6.58 -13.16
C GLU A 27 24.76 -6.30 -13.58
N VAL A 28 24.34 -5.04 -13.58
CA VAL A 28 22.98 -4.62 -13.97
C VAL A 28 23.05 -3.94 -15.33
N LEU A 29 22.28 -4.44 -16.29
CA LEU A 29 22.22 -3.91 -17.65
C LEU A 29 20.88 -3.18 -17.84
N GLU A 30 20.89 -1.85 -17.86
CA GLU A 30 19.70 -1.04 -18.14
C GLU A 30 19.82 -0.35 -19.50
N ARG A 31 18.71 -0.24 -20.23
CA ARG A 31 18.63 0.41 -21.54
C ARG A 31 18.59 1.94 -21.40
N ALA A 32 17.95 2.45 -20.34
CA ALA A 32 17.93 3.88 -20.05
C ALA A 32 19.33 4.37 -19.67
N ALA A 33 19.75 5.49 -20.25
CA ALA A 33 21.03 6.12 -19.93
C ALA A 33 21.07 6.66 -18.49
N GLU A 34 19.91 7.08 -17.97
CA GLU A 34 19.76 7.66 -16.64
C GLU A 34 18.43 7.23 -16.00
N PHE A 35 18.41 7.20 -14.67
CA PHE A 35 17.16 7.04 -13.91
C PHE A 35 16.48 8.41 -13.79
N THR A 36 15.34 8.56 -14.44
CA THR A 36 14.53 9.78 -14.38
C THR A 36 13.28 9.57 -13.52
N GLU A 37 12.82 10.65 -12.90
CA GLU A 37 11.54 10.64 -12.19
C GLU A 37 10.40 10.52 -13.20
N VAL A 38 9.55 9.51 -13.04
CA VAL A 38 8.36 9.30 -13.88
C VAL A 38 7.21 10.25 -13.44
N GLY A 39 7.44 11.11 -12.44
CA GLY A 39 6.42 11.98 -11.85
C GLY A 39 5.33 11.25 -11.06
N ALA A 40 5.53 9.96 -10.78
CA ALA A 40 4.58 9.12 -10.05
C ALA A 40 5.02 8.91 -8.60
N GLY A 41 4.15 9.22 -7.64
CA GLY A 41 4.34 8.87 -6.24
C GLY A 41 4.13 7.36 -6.02
N LEU A 42 5.05 6.72 -5.29
CA LEU A 42 4.95 5.29 -4.93
C LEU A 42 4.60 5.14 -3.45
N THR A 43 3.50 4.42 -3.16
CA THR A 43 3.17 4.03 -1.78
C THR A 43 3.85 2.71 -1.44
N ILE A 44 4.65 2.70 -0.37
CA ILE A 44 5.30 1.49 0.15
C ILE A 44 4.49 0.97 1.34
N GLN A 45 3.96 -0.25 1.21
CA GLN A 45 3.26 -0.94 2.31
C GLN A 45 4.25 -1.47 3.37
N PRO A 46 3.79 -1.80 4.60
CA PRO A 46 4.66 -2.28 5.68
C PRO A 46 5.53 -3.49 5.30
N ASN A 47 5.04 -4.41 4.47
CA ASN A 47 5.83 -5.55 3.99
C ASN A 47 6.97 -5.12 3.05
N GLY A 48 6.73 -4.11 2.21
CA GLY A 48 7.76 -3.52 1.37
C GLY A 48 8.82 -2.80 2.20
N LEU A 49 8.42 -2.08 3.25
CA LEU A 49 9.36 -1.45 4.18
C LEU A 49 10.25 -2.49 4.87
N ARG A 50 9.67 -3.58 5.39
CA ARG A 50 10.44 -4.69 5.99
C ARG A 50 11.42 -5.32 5.03
N ALA A 51 11.04 -5.48 3.76
CA ALA A 51 11.95 -5.99 2.74
C ALA A 51 13.12 -5.02 2.49
N LEU A 52 12.86 -3.71 2.48
CA LEU A 52 13.88 -2.68 2.31
C LEU A 52 14.79 -2.55 3.53
N ASP A 53 14.28 -2.78 4.74
CA ASP A 53 15.09 -2.90 5.97
C ASP A 53 16.09 -4.06 5.85
N ALA A 54 15.64 -5.23 5.38
CA ALA A 54 16.51 -6.39 5.17
C ALA A 54 17.60 -6.13 4.12
N LEU A 55 17.37 -5.19 3.20
CA LEU A 55 18.36 -4.74 2.22
C LEU A 55 19.23 -3.57 2.73
N GLY A 56 19.04 -3.09 3.95
CA GLY A 56 19.78 -1.95 4.53
C GLY A 56 19.38 -0.59 3.93
N LEU A 57 18.25 -0.52 3.23
CA LEU A 57 17.75 0.69 2.57
C LEU A 57 16.65 1.40 3.37
N GLY A 58 16.17 0.80 4.45
CA GLY A 58 15.07 1.31 5.27
C GLY A 58 15.28 2.73 5.76
N GLU A 59 16.41 3.02 6.41
CA GLU A 59 16.70 4.36 6.97
C GLU A 59 16.75 5.44 5.89
N ARG A 60 17.40 5.15 4.76
CA ARG A 60 17.46 6.08 3.62
C ARG A 60 16.08 6.34 3.04
N LEU A 61 15.23 5.32 2.97
CA LEU A 61 13.86 5.45 2.51
C LEU A 61 13.04 6.32 3.47
N ARG A 62 13.10 6.05 4.79
CA ARG A 62 12.35 6.82 5.79
C ARG A 62 12.77 8.29 5.85
N ALA A 63 14.04 8.59 5.55
CA ALA A 63 14.52 9.97 5.45
C ALA A 63 14.00 10.71 4.22
N ALA A 64 13.67 10.01 3.13
CA ALA A 64 13.23 10.59 1.86
C ALA A 64 11.72 10.48 1.61
N ALA A 65 11.00 9.67 2.38
CA ALA A 65 9.57 9.41 2.21
C ALA A 65 8.70 10.36 3.03
N VAL A 66 7.50 10.64 2.52
CA VAL A 66 6.41 11.22 3.31
C VAL A 66 5.64 10.10 3.96
N LEU A 67 5.63 10.07 5.29
CA LEU A 67 4.77 9.14 6.05
C LEU A 67 3.33 9.65 5.98
N ALA A 68 2.59 9.16 4.97
CA ALA A 68 1.16 9.37 4.86
C ALA A 68 0.43 8.22 5.58
N VAL A 69 -0.13 8.51 6.74
CA VAL A 69 -0.88 7.55 7.55
C VAL A 69 -2.35 7.95 7.56
N PRO A 70 -3.21 7.37 6.69
CA PRO A 70 -4.63 7.65 6.73
C PRO A 70 -5.22 7.16 8.04
N TRP A 71 -5.57 8.09 8.93
CA TRP A 71 -6.05 7.82 10.30
C TRP A 71 -7.26 6.88 10.34
N LEU A 72 -8.18 7.00 9.36
CA LEU A 72 -9.35 6.12 9.29
C LEU A 72 -9.02 4.71 8.78
N GLY A 73 -7.93 4.55 8.02
CA GLY A 73 -7.42 3.26 7.57
C GLY A 73 -6.80 2.42 8.69
N MET A 74 -6.38 3.06 9.79
CA MET A 74 -5.71 2.43 10.92
C MET A 74 -6.65 1.84 11.97
N VAL A 75 -7.98 2.01 11.87
CA VAL A 75 -8.91 1.37 12.81
C VAL A 75 -8.73 -0.16 12.81
N GLY A 76 -8.45 -0.75 11.65
CA GLY A 76 -8.10 -2.17 11.55
C GLY A 76 -6.78 -2.51 12.25
N ALA A 77 -5.78 -1.61 12.19
CA ALA A 77 -4.49 -1.83 12.84
C ALA A 77 -4.55 -1.72 14.38
N LEU A 78 -5.54 -1.00 14.94
CA LEU A 78 -5.85 -1.03 16.37
C LEU A 78 -6.31 -2.42 16.83
N LEU A 79 -6.97 -3.18 15.95
CA LEU A 79 -7.40 -4.56 16.23
C LEU A 79 -6.27 -5.59 16.07
N PHE A 80 -5.18 -5.23 15.36
CA PHE A 80 -4.02 -6.11 15.11
C PHE A 80 -2.70 -5.41 15.47
N PRO A 81 -2.30 -5.42 16.76
CA PRO A 81 -1.07 -4.79 17.23
C PRO A 81 0.16 -5.28 16.45
N GLY A 82 1.02 -4.35 15.98
CA GLY A 82 2.22 -4.66 15.20
C GLY A 82 2.08 -4.61 13.67
N SER A 83 0.86 -4.38 13.15
CA SER A 83 0.60 -4.16 11.72
C SER A 83 0.69 -2.69 11.29
N ALA A 84 0.49 -1.76 12.23
CA ALA A 84 0.84 -0.36 12.08
C ALA A 84 2.34 -0.20 12.35
N ALA A 85 3.14 -0.01 11.30
CA ALA A 85 4.53 0.38 11.44
C ALA A 85 4.59 1.85 11.88
N TYR A 86 4.37 2.11 13.17
CA TYR A 86 4.67 3.39 13.80
C TYR A 86 6.04 3.28 14.46
N GLY A 87 7.08 3.77 13.78
CA GLY A 87 8.38 3.99 14.40
C GLY A 87 8.30 5.25 15.28
N PRO A 88 8.48 5.17 16.60
CA PRO A 88 8.41 6.33 17.49
C PRO A 88 9.40 7.46 17.10
N GLU A 89 10.49 7.11 16.44
CA GLU A 89 11.51 8.02 15.92
C GLU A 89 11.02 8.97 14.80
N PHE A 90 9.86 8.70 14.18
CA PHE A 90 9.28 9.53 13.11
C PHE A 90 8.01 10.30 13.50
N ALA A 91 7.64 10.27 14.78
CA ALA A 91 6.42 10.89 15.31
C ALA A 91 6.27 12.38 14.92
N GLY A 92 7.35 13.16 14.97
CA GLY A 92 7.35 14.60 14.69
C GLY A 92 7.51 14.98 13.22
N ARG A 93 7.71 14.02 12.31
CA ARG A 93 7.90 14.25 10.86
C ARG A 93 6.78 13.64 10.00
N THR A 94 5.80 13.02 10.65
CA THR A 94 4.67 12.39 9.99
C THR A 94 3.65 13.44 9.58
N VAL A 95 3.39 13.57 8.28
CA VAL A 95 2.32 14.43 7.77
C VAL A 95 1.03 13.63 7.82
N PHE A 96 0.15 13.99 8.76
CA PHE A 96 -1.17 13.39 8.85
C PHE A 96 -2.03 13.85 7.67
N VAL A 97 -2.04 13.06 6.61
CA VAL A 97 -3.00 13.24 5.54
C VAL A 97 -4.33 12.66 6.01
N LEU A 98 -5.32 13.54 6.21
CA LEU A 98 -6.70 13.15 6.46
C LEU A 98 -7.24 12.48 5.19
N GLY A 99 -7.05 11.17 5.07
CA GLY A 99 -7.53 10.36 3.96
C GLY A 99 -8.15 9.07 4.48
N LEU A 100 -9.17 8.57 3.80
CA LEU A 100 -9.60 7.18 3.97
C LEU A 100 -8.67 6.28 3.18
N HIS A 101 -8.23 5.16 3.79
CA HIS A 101 -7.60 4.08 3.02
C HIS A 101 -8.57 3.60 1.95
N GLY A 102 -8.10 3.37 0.71
CA GLY A 102 -8.97 3.05 -0.43
C GLY A 102 -9.91 1.86 -0.18
N GLN A 103 -9.47 0.84 0.55
CA GLN A 103 -10.32 -0.29 0.95
C GLN A 103 -11.43 0.10 1.92
N VAL A 104 -11.16 0.99 2.89
CA VAL A 104 -12.18 1.46 3.85
C VAL A 104 -13.19 2.36 3.16
N PHE A 105 -12.73 3.23 2.25
CA PHE A 105 -13.61 4.04 1.41
C PHE A 105 -14.56 3.14 0.60
N MET A 106 -14.03 2.13 -0.09
CA MET A 106 -14.85 1.20 -0.87
C MET A 106 -15.83 0.41 0.01
N ALA A 107 -15.41 -0.03 1.21
CA ALA A 107 -16.28 -0.71 2.15
C ALA A 107 -17.46 0.18 2.60
N VAL A 108 -17.22 1.46 2.90
CA VAL A 108 -18.27 2.42 3.25
C VAL A 108 -19.26 2.61 2.08
N VAL A 109 -18.75 2.77 0.85
CA VAL A 109 -19.60 2.89 -0.35
C VAL A 109 -20.48 1.65 -0.53
N LEU A 110 -19.91 0.45 -0.41
CA LEU A 110 -20.65 -0.81 -0.55
C LEU A 110 -21.72 -0.98 0.55
N LEU A 111 -21.39 -0.65 1.79
CA LEU A 111 -22.33 -0.73 2.92
C LEU A 111 -23.51 0.25 2.74
N LEU A 112 -23.24 1.48 2.29
CA LEU A 112 -24.28 2.46 2.00
C LEU A 112 -25.18 2.00 0.85
N ALA A 113 -24.60 1.45 -0.22
CA ALA A 113 -25.35 0.88 -1.34
C ALA A 113 -26.24 -0.29 -0.88
N LEU A 114 -25.71 -1.16 -0.02
CA LEU A 114 -26.46 -2.28 0.54
C LEU A 114 -27.63 -1.80 1.41
N LEU A 115 -27.40 -0.84 2.31
CA LEU A 115 -28.44 -0.24 3.16
C LEU A 115 -29.54 0.40 2.32
N ALA A 116 -29.17 1.14 1.26
CA ALA A 116 -30.13 1.74 0.34
C ALA A 116 -30.97 0.68 -0.39
N ALA A 117 -30.33 -0.40 -0.86
CA ALA A 117 -31.01 -1.52 -1.50
C ALA A 117 -31.98 -2.23 -0.53
N THR A 118 -31.55 -2.50 0.70
CA THR A 118 -32.41 -3.11 1.73
C THR A 118 -33.60 -2.21 2.06
N ALA A 119 -33.38 -0.91 2.24
CA ALA A 119 -34.45 0.04 2.49
C ALA A 119 -35.45 0.12 1.32
N ALA A 120 -34.96 0.05 0.07
CA ALA A 120 -35.81 0.03 -1.12
C ALA A 120 -36.67 -1.24 -1.20
N THR A 121 -36.13 -2.41 -0.85
CA THR A 121 -36.89 -3.67 -0.80
C THR A 121 -37.96 -3.65 0.30
N LEU A 122 -37.63 -3.13 1.48
CA LEU A 122 -38.59 -3.02 2.59
C LEU A 122 -39.69 -2.00 2.34
N ARG A 123 -39.46 -1.03 1.43
CA ARG A 123 -40.45 -0.03 1.02
C ARG A 123 -41.38 -0.49 -0.10
N ARG A 124 -41.16 -1.67 -0.71
CA ARG A 124 -42.09 -2.21 -1.71
C ARG A 124 -43.35 -2.75 -1.02
N PRO A 125 -44.53 -2.17 -1.26
CA PRO A 125 -45.78 -2.76 -0.78
C PRO A 125 -45.95 -4.14 -1.42
N VAL A 126 -46.42 -5.11 -0.65
CA VAL A 126 -46.80 -6.45 -1.16
C VAL A 126 -48.10 -6.29 -1.97
N ASP A 127 -48.00 -5.87 -3.23
CA ASP A 127 -49.13 -5.80 -4.17
C ASP A 127 -49.39 -7.17 -4.83
N SER A 128 -49.65 -8.19 -4.02
CA SER A 128 -49.96 -9.54 -4.51
C SER A 128 -51.07 -10.25 -3.73
N ALA A 129 -52.14 -9.53 -3.38
CA ALA A 129 -53.31 -10.16 -2.73
C ALA A 129 -54.69 -9.76 -3.31
N ARG A 130 -54.80 -9.01 -4.41
CA ARG A 130 -56.12 -8.66 -5.00
C ARG A 130 -56.14 -8.64 -6.54
N ARG A 131 -55.88 -9.78 -7.19
CA ARG A 131 -56.14 -9.92 -8.64
C ARG A 131 -56.86 -11.22 -9.05
N TRP A 132 -57.39 -11.97 -8.09
CA TRP A 132 -58.15 -13.21 -8.35
C TRP A 132 -59.34 -13.37 -7.40
N ILE A 133 -60.30 -12.46 -7.45
CA ILE A 133 -61.74 -12.66 -7.19
C ILE A 133 -62.45 -11.66 -8.11
#